data_AF-A0A1A9T2H2-F1
#
_entry.id   AF-A0A1A9T2H2-F1
#
_cell.length_a   1.000
_cell.length_b   1.000
_cell.length_c   1.000
_cell.angle_alpha   90.00
_cell.angle_beta   90.00
_cell.angle_gamma   90.00
#
_symmetry.space_group_name_H-M   'P 1'
#
loop_
_entity.id
_entity.type
_entity.pdbx_description
1 polymer ?
#
loop_
_entity_poly.entity_id
_entity_poly.type
_entity_poly.pdbx_seq_one_letter_code
_entity_poly.pdbx_strand_id
1 'polypeptide(L)'
;MKIALITTCLLLANTSALAVDSERATAEATYTLYRSSAMSGGSSSRIHIATFDAAEGAPYNSSNCETAKNLFMQKNSERSDYWCEQGYFSKR
;
A
#
# COMPACT_ATOMS: atom_id res chain seq x y z
N MET A 1 10.83 -59.93 -23.07
CA MET A 1 10.34 -58.54 -22.86
C MET A 1 10.23 -58.33 -21.35
N LYS A 2 11.14 -57.58 -20.71
CA LYS A 2 11.02 -56.15 -20.35
C LYS A 2 9.78 -55.91 -19.46
N ILE A 3 9.80 -55.42 -18.21
CA ILE A 3 10.66 -54.46 -17.50
C ILE A 3 10.43 -54.60 -15.97
N ALA A 4 11.36 -54.02 -15.21
CA ALA A 4 11.73 -54.16 -13.81
C ALA A 4 10.82 -53.53 -12.72
N LEU A 5 10.89 -54.17 -11.55
CA LEU A 5 11.11 -53.69 -10.16
C LEU A 5 10.81 -52.23 -9.75
N ILE A 6 10.08 -52.15 -8.62
CA ILE A 6 10.26 -51.27 -7.44
C ILE A 6 10.25 -49.75 -7.68
N THR A 7 9.26 -49.04 -7.14
CA THR A 7 9.53 -47.79 -6.41
C THR A 7 8.48 -47.58 -5.33
N THR A 8 8.95 -47.61 -4.09
CA THR A 8 8.28 -47.30 -2.83
C THR A 8 7.67 -45.89 -2.89
N CYS A 9 6.36 -45.77 -2.64
CA CYS A 9 5.67 -44.49 -2.54
C CYS A 9 6.06 -43.83 -1.20
N LEU A 10 7.12 -43.03 -1.22
CA LEU A 10 7.55 -42.21 -0.08
C LEU A 10 6.49 -41.13 0.20
N LEU A 11 6.10 -41.03 1.47
CA LEU A 11 5.24 -40.01 2.03
C LEU A 11 5.80 -38.60 1.74
N LEU A 12 5.02 -37.74 1.09
CA LEU A 12 5.26 -36.30 1.11
C LEU A 12 4.33 -35.68 2.15
N ALA A 13 4.95 -35.19 3.23
CA ALA A 13 4.31 -34.34 4.22
C ALA A 13 4.03 -32.97 3.59
N ASN A 14 2.77 -32.60 3.44
CA ASN A 14 2.38 -31.24 3.11
C ASN A 14 2.32 -30.42 4.41
N THR A 15 3.43 -29.81 4.79
CA THR A 15 3.48 -28.75 5.79
C THR A 15 2.99 -27.44 5.16
N SER A 16 1.69 -27.17 5.21
CA SER A 16 1.15 -25.84 4.90
C SER A 16 1.19 -24.97 6.17
N ALA A 17 2.33 -24.35 6.44
CA ALA A 17 2.44 -23.29 7.43
C ALA A 17 3.24 -22.12 6.84
N LEU A 18 2.77 -20.90 7.13
CA LEU A 18 3.37 -19.58 6.90
C LEU A 18 3.05 -18.90 5.56
N ALA A 19 2.08 -17.98 5.57
CA ALA A 19 2.16 -16.64 4.93
C ALA A 19 0.82 -15.89 5.07
N VAL A 20 0.45 -15.46 6.28
CA VAL A 20 -0.64 -14.48 6.46
C VAL A 20 -0.17 -13.44 7.48
N ASP A 21 0.67 -12.50 7.05
CA ASP A 21 0.88 -11.21 7.76
C ASP A 21 1.63 -10.15 6.91
N SER A 22 2.07 -10.48 5.69
CA SER A 22 2.81 -9.55 4.84
C SER A 22 1.98 -8.33 4.43
N GLU A 23 0.70 -8.50 4.10
CA GLU A 23 -0.14 -7.43 3.54
C GLU A 23 -0.53 -6.35 4.56
N ARG A 24 -0.76 -6.76 5.82
CA ARG A 24 -1.08 -5.81 6.90
C ARG A 24 0.16 -5.04 7.32
N ALA A 25 1.30 -5.70 7.48
CA ALA A 25 2.56 -5.03 7.80
C ALA A 25 2.94 -3.99 6.73
N THR A 26 2.70 -4.30 5.45
CA THR A 26 2.91 -3.33 4.36
C THR A 26 1.89 -2.20 4.38
N ALA A 27 0.62 -2.47 4.71
CA ALA A 27 -0.39 -1.43 4.82
C ALA A 27 -0.07 -0.46 5.98
N GLU A 28 0.38 -0.98 7.13
CA GLU A 28 0.81 -0.16 8.27
C GLU A 28 2.07 0.68 7.96
N ALA A 29 2.93 0.19 7.05
CA ALA A 29 4.11 0.92 6.60
C ALA A 29 3.82 1.93 5.48
N THR A 30 2.66 1.86 4.83
CA THR A 30 2.33 2.64 3.64
C THR A 30 1.58 3.91 4.01
N TYR A 31 1.81 4.99 3.28
CA TYR A 31 1.08 6.25 3.42
C TYR A 31 0.59 6.73 2.06
N THR A 32 -0.57 7.37 2.02
CA THR A 32 -1.18 7.88 0.81
C THR A 32 -1.53 9.35 0.97
N LEU A 33 -1.09 10.18 0.02
CA LEU A 33 -1.42 11.59 -0.08
C LEU A 33 -2.73 11.76 -0.87
N TYR A 34 -3.64 12.51 -0.27
CA TYR A 34 -4.91 12.91 -0.87
C TYR A 34 -5.02 14.44 -0.97
N ARG A 35 -5.91 14.89 -1.84
CA ARG A 35 -6.44 16.25 -1.84
C ARG A 35 -7.96 16.29 -1.93
N SER A 36 -8.56 17.40 -1.52
CA SER A 36 -9.97 17.68 -1.79
C SER A 36 -10.18 18.18 -3.23
N SER A 37 -11.39 17.98 -3.75
CA SER A 37 -11.80 18.58 -5.03
C SER A 37 -12.13 20.06 -4.85
N ALA A 38 -11.51 20.94 -5.63
CA ALA A 38 -11.80 22.38 -5.62
C ALA A 38 -13.18 22.73 -6.21
N MET A 39 -13.75 21.86 -7.05
CA MET A 39 -15.01 22.11 -7.79
C MET A 39 -16.28 21.76 -7.00
N SER A 40 -16.15 21.07 -5.87
CA SER A 40 -17.28 20.64 -5.05
C SER A 40 -17.22 21.38 -3.73
N GLY A 41 -17.96 22.49 -3.61
CA GLY A 41 -17.96 23.39 -2.46
C GLY A 41 -18.37 22.74 -1.14
N GLY A 42 -17.43 22.01 -0.52
CA GLY A 42 -17.61 21.27 0.71
C GLY A 42 -17.98 19.81 0.46
N SER A 43 -17.09 18.91 0.87
CA SER A 43 -17.31 17.49 1.16
C SER A 43 -17.81 16.58 0.03
N SER A 44 -16.87 15.81 -0.56
CA SER A 44 -16.92 14.33 -0.53
C SER A 44 -15.87 13.66 -1.43
N SER A 45 -15.34 14.35 -2.44
CA SER A 45 -14.42 13.72 -3.39
C SER A 45 -12.97 13.80 -2.91
N ARG A 46 -12.48 12.69 -2.37
CA ARG A 46 -11.07 12.46 -2.06
C ARG A 46 -10.33 12.13 -3.36
N ILE A 47 -9.38 12.95 -3.77
CA ILE A 47 -8.55 12.71 -4.95
C ILE A 47 -7.22 12.12 -4.49
N HIS A 48 -6.90 10.91 -4.98
CA HIS A 48 -5.59 10.29 -4.79
C HIS A 48 -4.50 11.07 -5.55
N ILE A 49 -3.38 11.35 -4.89
CA ILE A 49 -2.22 12.01 -5.50
C ILE A 49 -1.04 11.05 -5.61
N ALA A 50 -0.67 10.40 -4.51
CA ALA A 50 0.49 9.51 -4.46
C ALA A 50 0.38 8.51 -3.30
N THR A 51 1.04 7.37 -3.44
CA THR A 51 1.24 6.39 -2.36
C THR A 51 2.75 6.22 -2.13
N PHE A 52 3.14 6.11 -0.87
CA PHE A 52 4.50 6.02 -0.36
C PHE A 52 4.65 4.68 0.37
N ASP A 53 5.33 3.74 -0.27
CA ASP A 53 5.46 2.34 0.14
C ASP A 53 6.93 1.85 0.03
N ALA A 54 7.88 2.71 0.40
CA ALA A 54 9.29 2.37 0.38
C ALA A 54 9.66 1.35 1.49
N ALA A 55 10.75 0.61 1.27
CA ALA A 55 11.20 -0.46 2.16
C ALA A 55 11.68 0.03 3.53
N GLU A 56 12.00 1.32 3.64
CA GLU A 56 12.42 2.03 4.84
C GLU A 56 11.28 2.16 5.88
N GLY A 57 10.04 1.88 5.49
CA GLY A 57 8.91 1.70 6.38
C GLY A 57 8.19 2.99 6.80
N ALA A 58 7.30 2.85 7.80
CA ALA A 58 6.34 3.88 8.18
C ALA A 58 6.94 5.28 8.45
N PRO A 59 8.06 5.43 9.19
CA PRO A 59 8.61 6.77 9.46
C PRO A 59 9.10 7.47 8.19
N TYR A 60 9.72 6.72 7.28
CA TYR A 60 10.18 7.26 6.01
C TYR A 60 9.00 7.62 5.10
N ASN A 61 8.03 6.73 4.98
CA ASN A 61 6.87 6.92 4.11
C ASN A 61 5.97 8.07 4.58
N SER A 62 5.71 8.17 5.89
CA SER A 62 4.94 9.29 6.48
C SER A 62 5.67 10.63 6.31
N SER A 63 6.97 10.70 6.58
CA SER A 63 7.77 11.91 6.41
C SER A 63 7.78 12.41 4.95
N ASN A 64 7.92 11.48 3.99
CA ASN A 64 7.87 11.82 2.57
C ASN A 64 6.46 12.26 2.13
N CYS A 65 5.41 11.62 2.66
CA CYS A 65 4.04 12.06 2.41
C CYS A 65 3.81 13.50 2.90
N GLU A 66 4.22 13.81 4.12
CA GLU A 66 4.08 15.15 4.71
C GLU A 66 4.91 16.20 3.96
N THR A 67 6.11 15.84 3.52
CA THR A 67 6.95 16.70 2.69
C THR A 67 6.25 17.01 1.35
N ALA A 68 5.71 16.00 0.67
CA ALA A 68 4.97 16.19 -0.57
C ALA A 68 3.72 17.06 -0.35
N LYS A 69 2.94 16.81 0.71
CA LYS A 69 1.78 17.62 1.12
C LYS A 69 2.16 19.11 1.18
N ASN A 70 3.22 19.44 1.90
CA ASN A 70 3.68 20.82 2.07
C ASN A 70 4.14 21.45 0.74
N LEU A 71 4.75 20.69 -0.16
CA LEU A 71 5.13 21.17 -1.50
C LEU A 71 3.89 21.47 -2.37
N PHE A 72 2.86 20.63 -2.32
CA PHE A 72 1.62 20.86 -3.08
C PHE A 72 0.82 22.05 -2.54
N MET A 73 0.79 22.23 -1.22
CA MET A 73 0.15 23.39 -0.58
C MET A 73 0.83 24.71 -0.94
N GLN A 74 2.17 24.72 -1.08
CA GLN A 74 2.90 25.92 -1.48
C GLN A 74 2.71 26.29 -2.96
N LYS A 75 2.57 25.29 -3.83
CA LYS A 75 2.46 25.51 -5.28
C LYS A 75 1.05 25.81 -5.77
N ASN A 76 0.01 25.36 -5.06
CA ASN A 76 -1.38 25.53 -5.47
C ASN A 76 -2.06 26.57 -4.57
N SER A 77 -2.39 27.73 -5.12
CA SER A 77 -3.15 28.78 -4.44
C SER A 77 -4.67 28.52 -4.40
N GLU A 78 -5.13 27.41 -4.99
CA GLU A 78 -6.53 27.01 -5.00
C GLU A 78 -6.93 26.30 -3.70
N ARG A 79 -8.21 26.43 -3.31
CA ARG A 79 -8.84 26.01 -2.03
C ARG A 79 -8.88 24.48 -1.79
N SER A 80 -7.84 23.75 -2.14
CA SER A 80 -7.75 22.31 -1.92
C SER A 80 -7.05 22.03 -0.59
N ASP A 81 -7.68 21.23 0.24
CA ASP A 81 -7.08 20.65 1.42
C ASP A 81 -6.23 19.45 1.01
N TYR A 82 -5.11 19.23 1.69
CA TYR A 82 -4.23 18.09 1.47
C TYR A 82 -4.00 17.36 2.79
N TRP A 83 -3.98 16.03 2.76
CA TRP A 83 -3.70 15.23 3.95
C TRP A 83 -3.06 13.88 3.59
N CYS A 84 -2.27 13.37 4.52
CA CYS A 84 -1.71 12.03 4.49
C CYS A 84 -2.58 11.08 5.28
N GLU A 85 -2.80 9.88 4.76
CA GLU A 85 -3.53 8.81 5.42
C GLU A 85 -2.68 7.53 5.36
N GLN A 86 -2.65 6.78 6.46
CA GLN A 86 -1.97 5.49 6.51
C GLN A 86 -2.74 4.46 5.67
N GLY A 87 -2.03 3.63 4.91
CA GLY A 87 -2.56 2.57 4.07
C GLY A 87 -2.50 2.86 2.56
N TYR A 88 -2.83 1.83 1.79
CA TYR A 88 -2.88 1.89 0.33
C TYR A 88 -4.14 2.60 -0.17
N PHE A 89 -4.02 3.23 -1.33
CA PHE A 89 -5.19 3.71 -2.07
C PHE A 89 -6.07 2.55 -2.54
N SER A 90 -7.38 2.66 -2.32
CA SER A 90 -8.40 1.73 -2.82
C SER A 90 -9.38 2.46 -3.73
N LYS A 91 -9.54 1.98 -4.96
CA LYS A 91 -10.64 2.37 -5.86
C LYS A 91 -11.90 1.59 -5.45
N ARG A 92 -12.71 2.12 -4.55
CA ARG A 92 -14.07 1.62 -4.32
C ARG A 92 -15.09 2.63 -4.82
#